data_AF-A0A5D2C474-F1
#
_entry.id   AF-A0A5D2C474-F1
#
_cell.length_a   1.000
_cell.length_b   1.000
_cell.length_c   1.000
_cell.angle_alpha   90.00
_cell.angle_beta   90.00
_cell.angle_gamma   90.00
#
_symmetry.space_group_name_H-M   'P 1'
#
loop_
_entity.id
_entity.type
_entity.pdbx_description
1 polymer ?
#
loop_
_entity_poly.entity_id
_entity_poly.type
_entity_poly.pdbx_seq_one_letter_code
_entity_poly.pdbx_strand_id
1 'polypeptide(L)'
;MVWTVNQQVGRGRSRIWGVALLCWLFIMLVTPKIPLSYRNHLYADMRNFVGVPNTLNVITNFPFLIVGVLGFVLCLGGGSFFNIRLPGELWGWLLFYGGTASVAFGSAYYHLRPDDNRVLLDTLPMMIAYSSLFSTFILERLGERIGLSCLFSLVVLAVLSTSYARTFNDLRLCMIFQLIPCIAIPIMTFLFPPKYTHSRYWLWAVGVFILAKMEALADMKIYCANNYIISGHSLEHLCSAIAPVLVTVMLMHRSCRFPRLGEIKECP
;
A
#
# COMPACT_ATOMS: atom_id res chain seq x y z
N MET A 1 38.86 20.83 -6.74
CA MET A 1 37.93 20.29 -7.76
C MET A 1 36.85 19.36 -7.17
N VAL A 2 37.12 18.58 -6.12
CA VAL A 2 36.10 17.73 -5.43
C VAL A 2 35.04 18.55 -4.66
N TRP A 3 35.41 19.71 -4.11
CA TRP A 3 34.51 20.58 -3.36
C TRP A 3 33.41 21.24 -4.22
N THR A 4 33.75 21.66 -5.44
CA THR A 4 32.81 22.32 -6.37
C THR A 4 31.80 21.34 -6.97
N VAL A 5 32.21 20.08 -7.21
CA VAL A 5 31.32 19.01 -7.69
C VAL A 5 30.28 18.63 -6.62
N ASN A 6 30.68 18.48 -5.36
CA ASN A 6 29.73 18.20 -4.26
C ASN A 6 28.72 19.35 -4.04
N GLN A 7 29.15 20.61 -4.20
CA GLN A 7 28.23 21.75 -4.12
C GLN A 7 27.25 21.81 -5.31
N GLN A 8 27.68 21.46 -6.52
CA GLN A 8 26.80 21.38 -7.69
C GLN A 8 25.78 20.24 -7.57
N VAL A 9 26.19 19.07 -7.08
CA VAL A 9 25.30 17.93 -6.81
C VAL A 9 24.30 18.25 -5.69
N GLY A 10 24.75 18.95 -4.63
CA GLY A 10 23.88 19.44 -3.56
C GLY A 10 22.85 20.47 -4.03
N ARG A 11 23.26 21.42 -4.88
CA ARG A 11 22.35 22.40 -5.52
C ARG A 11 21.34 21.74 -6.46
N GLY A 12 21.75 20.74 -7.23
CA GLY A 12 20.87 19.97 -8.11
C GLY A 12 19.79 19.22 -7.32
N ARG A 13 20.16 18.55 -6.23
CA ARG A 13 19.19 17.88 -5.34
C ARG A 13 18.23 18.86 -4.67
N SER A 14 18.73 19.97 -4.13
CA SER A 14 17.90 21.00 -3.51
C SER A 14 16.86 21.58 -4.49
N ARG A 15 17.25 21.78 -5.76
CA ARG A 15 16.33 22.18 -6.83
C ARG A 15 15.24 21.14 -7.11
N ILE A 16 15.59 19.86 -7.18
CA ILE A 16 14.62 18.78 -7.41
C ILE A 16 13.60 18.71 -6.27
N TRP A 17 14.06 18.78 -5.01
CA TRP A 17 13.19 18.83 -3.85
C TRP A 17 12.32 20.09 -3.82
N GLY A 18 12.87 21.24 -4.20
CA GLY A 18 12.12 22.49 -4.32
C GLY A 18 11.01 22.41 -5.38
N VAL A 19 11.30 21.86 -6.56
CA VAL A 19 10.29 21.65 -7.61
C VAL A 19 9.24 20.64 -7.16
N ALA A 20 9.63 19.52 -6.55
CA ALA A 20 8.69 18.52 -6.04
C ALA A 20 7.74 19.12 -4.98
N LEU A 21 8.27 19.93 -4.06
CA LEU A 21 7.47 20.63 -3.05
C LEU A 21 6.50 21.63 -3.70
N LEU A 22 6.97 22.42 -4.67
CA LEU A 22 6.11 23.38 -5.39
C LEU A 22 5.01 22.67 -6.18
N CYS A 23 5.32 21.57 -6.88
CA CYS A 23 4.34 20.76 -7.57
C CYS A 23 3.31 20.18 -6.60
N TRP A 24 3.76 19.66 -5.45
CA TRP A 24 2.87 19.14 -4.42
C TRP A 24 1.96 20.22 -3.83
N LEU A 25 2.50 21.40 -3.51
CA LEU A 25 1.72 22.55 -3.04
C LEU A 25 0.70 23.00 -4.08
N PHE A 26 1.09 23.05 -5.35
CA PHE A 26 0.19 23.39 -6.45
C PHE A 26 -0.96 22.38 -6.57
N ILE A 27 -0.68 21.08 -6.50
CA ILE A 27 -1.70 20.02 -6.51
C ILE A 27 -2.65 20.19 -5.30
N MET A 28 -2.11 20.44 -4.10
CA MET A 28 -2.91 20.67 -2.89
C MET A 28 -3.73 21.97 -2.94
N LEU A 29 -3.34 22.96 -3.75
CA LEU A 29 -4.10 24.19 -3.94
C LEU A 29 -5.22 24.02 -4.97
N VAL A 30 -4.93 23.32 -6.07
CA VAL A 30 -5.85 23.21 -7.22
C VAL A 30 -6.86 22.08 -7.07
N THR A 31 -6.50 21.00 -6.38
CA THR A 31 -7.45 19.89 -6.15
C THR A 31 -8.45 20.25 -5.04
N PRO A 32 -9.75 19.96 -5.21
CA PRO A 32 -10.73 20.19 -4.16
C PRO A 32 -10.43 19.30 -2.95
N LYS A 33 -10.68 19.83 -1.74
CA LYS A 33 -10.60 19.04 -0.51
C LYS A 33 -11.52 17.82 -0.60
N ILE A 34 -11.08 16.70 -0.02
CA ILE A 34 -11.88 15.49 0.10
C ILE A 34 -12.32 15.37 1.56
N PRO A 35 -13.51 15.87 1.92
CA PRO A 35 -13.95 15.88 3.31
C PRO A 35 -14.34 14.47 3.78
N LEU A 36 -14.15 14.18 5.06
CA LEU A 36 -14.93 13.18 5.77
C LEU A 36 -16.38 13.71 5.79
N SER A 37 -17.29 12.94 5.18
CA SER A 37 -18.67 13.33 4.98
C SER A 37 -19.53 12.08 5.01
N TYR A 38 -20.73 12.23 5.58
CA TYR A 38 -21.75 11.17 5.61
C TYR A 38 -21.98 10.50 4.25
N ARG A 39 -21.92 11.26 3.14
CA ARG A 39 -22.11 10.70 1.79
C ARG A 39 -21.05 9.67 1.40
N ASN A 40 -19.84 9.78 1.95
CA ASN A 40 -18.75 8.83 1.69
C ASN A 40 -18.95 7.49 2.43
N HIS A 41 -19.93 7.43 3.34
CA HIS A 41 -20.26 6.24 4.12
C HIS A 41 -21.46 5.47 3.54
N LEU A 42 -22.08 5.99 2.49
CA LEU A 42 -23.21 5.36 1.82
C LEU A 42 -22.71 4.42 0.73
N TYR A 43 -22.83 3.13 0.99
CA TYR A 43 -22.48 2.06 0.04
C TYR A 43 -23.73 1.58 -0.72
N ALA A 44 -23.55 1.03 -1.90
CA ALA A 44 -24.65 0.49 -2.70
C ALA A 44 -25.34 -0.69 -2.01
N ASP A 45 -24.56 -1.56 -1.34
CA ASP A 45 -25.08 -2.63 -0.51
C ASP A 45 -24.90 -2.32 0.98
N MET A 46 -26.01 -2.08 1.66
CA MET A 46 -26.09 -1.89 3.12
C MET A 46 -26.99 -2.94 3.80
N ARG A 47 -27.21 -4.09 3.13
CA ARG A 47 -28.07 -5.15 3.66
C ARG A 47 -27.50 -5.73 4.95
N ASN A 48 -28.42 -6.18 5.80
CA ASN A 48 -28.11 -6.89 7.03
C ASN A 48 -28.55 -8.36 6.88
N PHE A 49 -27.58 -9.26 6.90
CA PHE A 49 -27.78 -10.69 6.99
C PHE A 49 -27.39 -11.16 8.39
N VAL A 50 -28.26 -11.96 9.00
CA VAL A 50 -28.00 -12.65 10.28
C VAL A 50 -27.56 -11.71 11.42
N GLY A 51 -28.05 -10.46 11.42
CA GLY A 51 -27.77 -9.47 12.47
C GLY A 51 -26.49 -8.65 12.28
N VAL A 52 -25.73 -8.86 11.20
CA VAL A 52 -24.51 -8.09 10.89
C VAL A 52 -24.85 -6.95 9.93
N PRO A 53 -24.76 -5.67 10.31
CA PRO A 53 -24.97 -4.55 9.37
C PRO A 53 -23.95 -4.54 8.24
N ASN A 54 -24.36 -4.10 7.04
CA ASN A 54 -23.49 -4.01 5.85
C ASN A 54 -22.70 -5.30 5.58
N THR A 55 -23.38 -6.44 5.69
CA THR A 55 -22.72 -7.74 5.95
C THR A 55 -21.67 -8.10 4.91
N LEU A 56 -21.94 -7.87 3.61
CA LEU A 56 -20.96 -8.22 2.58
C LEU A 56 -19.71 -7.34 2.68
N ASN A 57 -19.86 -6.03 2.93
CA ASN A 57 -18.71 -5.14 3.15
C ASN A 57 -17.88 -5.55 4.38
N VAL A 58 -18.50 -6.14 5.40
CA VAL A 58 -17.79 -6.67 6.58
C VAL A 58 -17.09 -8.01 6.27
N ILE A 59 -17.80 -8.98 5.69
CA ILE A 59 -17.28 -10.34 5.48
C ILE A 59 -16.20 -10.37 4.39
N THR A 60 -16.30 -9.54 3.35
CA THR A 60 -15.31 -9.50 2.26
C THR A 60 -13.94 -8.97 2.71
N ASN A 61 -13.80 -8.51 3.96
CA ASN A 61 -12.52 -8.20 4.58
C ASN A 61 -11.76 -9.42 5.13
N PHE A 62 -12.45 -10.55 5.33
CA PHE A 62 -11.85 -11.77 5.89
C PHE A 62 -10.64 -12.31 5.09
N PRO A 63 -10.61 -12.26 3.74
CA PRO A 63 -9.43 -12.65 2.98
C PRO A 63 -8.15 -11.87 3.34
N PHE A 64 -8.25 -10.58 3.67
CA PHE A 64 -7.09 -9.80 4.15
C PHE A 64 -6.53 -10.37 5.45
N LEU A 65 -7.40 -10.83 6.36
CA LEU A 65 -6.98 -11.43 7.63
C LEU A 65 -6.20 -12.72 7.38
N ILE A 66 -6.72 -13.60 6.52
CA ILE A 66 -6.07 -14.88 6.21
C ILE A 66 -4.66 -14.63 5.65
N VAL A 67 -4.58 -13.84 4.58
CA VAL A 67 -3.31 -13.63 3.87
C VAL A 67 -2.33 -12.81 4.72
N GLY A 68 -2.84 -11.81 5.44
CA GLY A 68 -2.07 -11.00 6.37
C GLY A 68 -1.46 -11.81 7.51
N VAL A 69 -2.25 -12.64 8.20
CA VAL A 69 -1.75 -13.45 9.32
C VAL A 69 -0.75 -14.50 8.82
N LEU A 70 -1.07 -15.23 7.75
CA LEU A 70 -0.17 -16.24 7.20
C LEU A 70 1.17 -15.64 6.77
N GLY A 71 1.14 -14.55 6.00
CA GLY A 71 2.36 -13.87 5.59
C GLY A 71 3.16 -13.30 6.76
N PHE A 72 2.49 -12.76 7.78
CA PHE A 72 3.14 -12.23 8.98
C PHE A 72 3.85 -13.33 9.77
N VAL A 73 3.21 -14.47 10.00
CA VAL A 73 3.79 -15.63 10.69
C VAL A 73 4.98 -16.20 9.91
N LEU A 74 4.86 -16.32 8.58
CA LEU A 74 5.97 -16.77 7.72
C LEU A 74 7.17 -15.82 7.76
N CYS A 75 6.93 -14.52 7.88
CA CYS A 75 8.00 -13.55 8.13
C CYS A 75 8.65 -13.73 9.50
N LEU A 76 7.86 -13.92 10.57
CA LEU A 76 8.39 -14.14 11.93
C LEU A 76 9.29 -15.38 12.03
N GLY A 77 9.06 -16.41 11.20
CA GLY A 77 9.93 -17.58 11.05
C GLY A 77 11.28 -17.30 10.37
N GLY A 78 11.75 -16.05 10.38
CA GLY A 78 13.02 -15.62 9.79
C GLY A 78 12.97 -15.42 8.27
N GLY A 79 11.78 -15.47 7.65
CA GLY A 79 11.64 -15.18 6.22
C GLY A 79 12.29 -16.19 5.26
N SER A 80 12.75 -17.33 5.78
CA SER A 80 13.42 -18.38 5.00
C SER A 80 12.54 -18.87 3.86
N PHE A 81 11.23 -19.04 4.14
CA PHE A 81 10.23 -19.45 3.15
C PHE A 81 10.03 -18.43 2.01
N PHE A 82 10.32 -17.16 2.26
CA PHE A 82 10.19 -16.05 1.30
C PHE A 82 11.51 -15.65 0.64
N ASN A 83 12.56 -16.46 0.85
CA ASN A 83 13.92 -16.24 0.33
C ASN A 83 14.40 -14.80 0.59
N ILE A 84 14.07 -14.27 1.79
CA ILE A 84 14.47 -12.93 2.22
C ILE A 84 15.98 -12.93 2.48
N ARG A 85 16.72 -12.03 1.84
CA ARG A 85 18.20 -11.96 1.95
C ARG A 85 18.70 -10.78 2.77
N LEU A 86 17.90 -9.73 2.91
CA LEU A 86 18.29 -8.51 3.61
C LEU A 86 17.43 -8.33 4.88
N PRO A 87 18.02 -8.02 6.04
CA PRO A 87 17.26 -7.74 7.27
C PRO A 87 16.19 -6.65 7.08
N GLY A 88 16.47 -5.64 6.26
CA GLY A 88 15.51 -4.57 5.97
C GLY A 88 14.28 -5.01 5.18
N GLU A 89 14.39 -6.04 4.33
CA GLU A 89 13.23 -6.62 3.63
C GLU A 89 12.28 -7.26 4.63
N LEU A 90 12.80 -7.91 5.67
CA LEU A 90 11.99 -8.56 6.69
C LEU A 90 11.06 -7.56 7.39
N TRP A 91 11.59 -6.38 7.78
CA TRP A 91 10.78 -5.32 8.40
C TRP A 91 9.70 -4.79 7.47
N GLY A 92 10.04 -4.61 6.18
CA GLY A 92 9.07 -4.22 5.17
C GLY A 92 7.93 -5.22 5.03
N TRP A 93 8.25 -6.52 4.94
CA TRP A 93 7.25 -7.57 4.82
C TRP A 93 6.44 -7.78 6.10
N LEU A 94 7.04 -7.67 7.28
CA LEU A 94 6.32 -7.74 8.57
C LEU A 94 5.28 -6.62 8.67
N LEU A 95 5.64 -5.38 8.34
CA LEU A 95 4.71 -4.26 8.36
C LEU A 95 3.65 -4.37 7.26
N PHE A 96 3.98 -4.92 6.10
CA PHE A 96 3.02 -5.13 5.02
C PHE A 96 1.94 -6.13 5.41
N TYR A 97 2.34 -7.32 5.88
CA TYR A 97 1.40 -8.36 6.27
C TYR A 97 0.67 -8.02 7.59
N GLY A 98 1.36 -7.41 8.55
CA GLY A 98 0.74 -6.91 9.78
C GLY A 98 -0.27 -5.79 9.50
N GLY A 99 0.07 -4.87 8.60
CA GLY A 99 -0.84 -3.83 8.09
C GLY A 99 -2.04 -4.44 7.38
N THR A 100 -1.83 -5.42 6.50
CA THR A 100 -2.90 -6.15 5.78
C THR A 100 -3.85 -6.86 6.74
N ALA A 101 -3.34 -7.57 7.75
CA ALA A 101 -4.18 -8.17 8.78
C ALA A 101 -4.96 -7.11 9.57
N SER A 102 -4.32 -5.97 9.86
CA SER A 102 -4.95 -4.85 10.56
C SER A 102 -6.04 -4.17 9.72
N VAL A 103 -5.93 -4.14 8.38
CA VAL A 103 -7.00 -3.67 7.47
C VAL A 103 -8.26 -4.48 7.68
N ALA A 104 -8.16 -5.80 7.83
CA ALA A 104 -9.35 -6.64 8.04
C ALA A 104 -10.17 -6.21 9.25
N PHE A 105 -9.50 -5.88 10.36
CA PHE A 105 -10.16 -5.41 11.58
C PHE A 105 -10.64 -3.96 11.47
N GLY A 106 -9.79 -3.05 10.96
CA GLY A 106 -10.12 -1.63 10.80
C GLY A 106 -11.31 -1.43 9.86
N SER A 107 -11.28 -2.09 8.71
CA SER A 107 -12.32 -2.04 7.70
C SER A 107 -13.62 -2.70 8.18
N ALA A 108 -13.55 -3.88 8.80
CA ALA A 108 -14.74 -4.51 9.37
C ALA A 108 -15.40 -3.64 10.46
N TYR A 109 -14.60 -3.06 11.36
CA TYR A 109 -15.10 -2.19 12.43
C TYR A 109 -15.77 -0.91 11.88
N TYR A 110 -15.21 -0.36 10.81
CA TYR A 110 -15.79 0.75 10.08
C TYR A 110 -17.09 0.34 9.38
N HIS A 111 -17.12 -0.75 8.62
CA HIS A 111 -18.31 -1.18 7.89
C HIS A 111 -19.46 -1.65 8.78
N LEU A 112 -19.20 -2.15 9.99
CA LEU A 112 -20.25 -2.45 10.96
C LEU A 112 -21.06 -1.22 11.35
N ARG A 113 -20.42 -0.04 11.41
CA ARG A 113 -21.07 1.23 11.71
C ARG A 113 -20.28 2.39 11.09
N PRO A 114 -20.52 2.71 9.81
CA PRO A 114 -19.73 3.72 9.10
C PRO A 114 -19.82 5.10 9.75
N ASP A 115 -18.67 5.67 10.11
CA ASP A 115 -18.54 7.04 10.61
C ASP A 115 -17.12 7.61 10.39
N ASP A 116 -17.00 8.95 10.49
CA ASP A 116 -15.77 9.70 10.23
C ASP A 116 -14.60 9.32 11.16
N ASN A 117 -14.85 8.83 12.37
CA ASN A 117 -13.78 8.39 13.27
C ASN A 117 -13.27 7.01 12.87
N ARG A 118 -14.18 6.11 12.51
CA ARG A 118 -13.83 4.72 12.19
C ARG A 118 -13.19 4.57 10.82
N VAL A 119 -13.54 5.40 9.84
CA VAL A 119 -12.89 5.36 8.52
C VAL A 119 -11.38 5.62 8.63
N LEU A 120 -10.92 6.37 9.64
CA LEU A 120 -9.49 6.55 9.89
C LEU A 120 -8.83 5.29 10.45
N LEU A 121 -9.57 4.46 11.20
CA LEU A 121 -9.10 3.15 11.66
C LEU A 121 -9.03 2.12 10.54
N ASP A 122 -9.77 2.31 9.46
CA ASP A 122 -9.64 1.57 8.20
C ASP A 122 -8.46 2.10 7.35
N THR A 123 -8.35 3.43 7.25
CA THR A 123 -7.37 4.11 6.40
C THR A 123 -5.93 3.96 6.88
N LEU A 124 -5.67 4.05 8.19
CA LEU A 124 -4.30 3.99 8.72
C LEU A 124 -3.62 2.63 8.47
N PRO A 125 -4.24 1.47 8.78
CA PRO A 125 -3.69 0.16 8.42
C PRO A 125 -3.38 0.02 6.93
N MET A 126 -4.29 0.50 6.06
CA MET A 126 -4.07 0.51 4.62
C MET A 126 -2.83 1.32 4.24
N MET A 127 -2.67 2.54 4.78
CA MET A 127 -1.51 3.37 4.50
C MET A 127 -0.20 2.73 4.96
N ILE A 128 -0.20 2.05 6.11
CA ILE A 128 0.97 1.30 6.59
C ILE A 128 1.32 0.16 5.63
N ALA A 129 0.32 -0.59 5.15
CA ALA A 129 0.51 -1.64 4.16
C ALA A 129 1.07 -1.10 2.83
N TYR A 130 0.50 -0.02 2.26
CA TYR A 130 1.03 0.57 1.03
C TYR A 130 2.43 1.15 1.19
N SER A 131 2.68 1.83 2.31
CA SER A 131 4.01 2.38 2.63
C SER A 131 5.06 1.29 2.68
N SER A 132 4.78 0.21 3.41
CA SER A 132 5.70 -0.90 3.57
C SER A 132 5.92 -1.66 2.27
N LEU A 133 4.87 -1.91 1.49
CA LEU A 133 4.96 -2.53 0.17
C LEU A 133 5.85 -1.70 -0.77
N PHE A 134 5.59 -0.40 -0.87
CA PHE A 134 6.33 0.49 -1.75
C PHE A 134 7.79 0.69 -1.32
N SER A 135 8.05 0.84 -0.02
CA SER A 135 9.41 0.92 0.51
C SER A 135 10.19 -0.37 0.31
N THR A 136 9.54 -1.53 0.39
CA THR A 136 10.17 -2.83 0.10
C THR A 136 10.50 -2.95 -1.38
N PHE A 137 9.62 -2.50 -2.28
CA PHE A 137 9.93 -2.39 -3.70
C PHE A 137 11.15 -1.50 -3.95
N ILE A 138 11.22 -0.32 -3.30
CA ILE A 138 12.37 0.59 -3.39
C ILE A 138 13.64 -0.10 -2.87
N LEU A 139 13.53 -0.82 -1.76
CA LEU A 139 14.62 -1.57 -1.15
C LEU A 139 15.23 -2.57 -2.15
N GLU A 140 14.39 -3.34 -2.84
CA GLU A 140 14.81 -4.34 -3.83
C GLU A 140 15.48 -3.74 -5.08
N ARG A 141 15.26 -2.45 -5.37
CA ARG A 141 15.80 -1.77 -6.57
C ARG A 141 17.00 -0.89 -6.27
N LEU A 142 16.91 -0.10 -5.20
CA LEU A 142 17.85 0.98 -4.88
C LEU A 142 18.73 0.64 -3.67
N GLY A 143 18.43 -0.42 -2.93
CA GLY A 143 19.23 -0.94 -1.83
C GLY A 143 18.63 -0.67 -0.44
N GLU A 144 19.19 -1.38 0.54
CA GLU A 144 18.65 -1.51 1.90
C GLU A 144 18.48 -0.18 2.62
N ARG A 145 19.53 0.65 2.65
CA ARG A 145 19.52 1.93 3.37
C ARG A 145 18.46 2.90 2.85
N ILE A 146 18.29 2.98 1.52
CA ILE A 146 17.30 3.87 0.90
C ILE A 146 15.89 3.33 1.17
N GLY A 147 15.69 2.02 1.02
CA GLY A 147 14.41 1.36 1.30
C GLY A 147 13.95 1.52 2.75
N LEU A 148 14.83 1.27 3.73
CA LEU A 148 14.51 1.42 5.15
C LEU A 148 14.26 2.87 5.57
N SER A 149 15.05 3.82 5.04
CA SER A 149 14.79 5.24 5.28
C SER A 149 13.42 5.63 4.71
N CYS A 150 13.08 5.14 3.52
CA CYS A 150 11.76 5.37 2.91
C CYS A 150 10.64 4.77 3.76
N LEU A 151 10.82 3.55 4.29
CA LEU A 151 9.86 2.86 5.14
C LEU A 151 9.53 3.69 6.38
N PHE A 152 10.56 4.09 7.12
CA PHE A 152 10.37 4.90 8.33
C PHE A 152 9.68 6.22 8.03
N SER A 153 10.13 6.94 6.98
CA SER A 153 9.53 8.21 6.59
C SER A 153 8.07 8.09 6.18
N LEU A 154 7.71 7.06 5.39
CA LEU A 154 6.33 6.87 4.93
C LEU A 154 5.40 6.45 6.07
N VAL A 155 5.85 5.60 7.01
CA VAL A 155 5.05 5.23 8.19
C VAL A 155 4.77 6.44 9.08
N VAL A 156 5.79 7.29 9.34
CA VAL A 156 5.59 8.55 10.08
C VAL A 156 4.62 9.47 9.33
N LEU A 157 4.77 9.60 8.02
CA LEU A 157 3.86 10.40 7.20
C LEU A 157 2.43 9.85 7.20
N ALA A 158 2.23 8.53 7.26
CA ALA A 158 0.90 7.92 7.33
C ALA A 158 0.17 8.30 8.64
N VAL A 159 0.88 8.26 9.76
CA VAL A 159 0.34 8.69 11.06
C VAL A 159 0.02 10.20 11.04
N LEU A 160 0.95 11.03 10.56
CA LEU A 160 0.73 12.48 10.44
C LEU A 160 -0.43 12.81 9.50
N SER A 161 -0.58 12.07 8.39
CA SER A 161 -1.67 12.25 7.42
C SER A 161 -3.03 11.91 8.04
N THR A 162 -3.10 10.89 8.89
CA THR A 162 -4.32 10.54 9.64
C THR A 162 -4.71 11.65 10.61
N SER A 163 -3.74 12.18 11.37
CA SER A 163 -3.95 13.31 12.28
C SER A 163 -4.38 14.59 11.54
N TYR A 164 -3.79 14.83 10.36
CA TYR A 164 -4.18 15.93 9.49
C TYR A 164 -5.62 15.75 9.00
N ALA A 165 -5.98 14.57 8.48
CA ALA A 165 -7.33 14.28 8.02
C ALA A 165 -8.37 14.49 9.12
N ARG A 166 -8.07 14.04 10.35
CA ARG A 166 -8.95 14.22 11.51
C ARG A 166 -9.16 15.69 11.89
N THR A 167 -8.10 16.49 11.82
CA THR A 167 -8.11 17.89 12.27
C THR A 167 -8.67 18.85 11.22
N PHE A 168 -8.28 18.65 9.96
CA PHE A 168 -8.58 19.57 8.86
C PHE A 168 -9.70 19.09 7.94
N ASN A 169 -10.28 17.93 8.25
CA ASN A 169 -11.32 17.28 7.45
C ASN A 169 -10.93 17.13 5.98
N ASP A 170 -9.75 16.56 5.71
CA ASP A 170 -9.20 16.45 4.36
C ASP A 170 -8.37 15.16 4.19
N LEU A 171 -8.92 14.22 3.41
CA LEU A 171 -8.34 12.89 3.17
C LEU A 171 -7.29 12.85 2.06
N ARG A 172 -7.03 13.97 1.36
CA ARG A 172 -6.11 13.99 0.20
C ARG A 172 -4.73 13.42 0.52
N LEU A 173 -4.17 13.76 1.69
CA LEU A 173 -2.86 13.24 2.11
C LEU A 173 -2.88 11.72 2.29
N CYS A 174 -3.99 11.16 2.75
CA CYS A 174 -4.14 9.72 2.91
C CYS A 174 -4.23 9.01 1.55
N MET A 175 -4.96 9.60 0.58
CA MET A 175 -5.12 9.02 -0.76
C MET A 175 -3.81 8.95 -1.56
N ILE A 176 -2.85 9.84 -1.27
CA ILE A 176 -1.53 9.84 -1.92
C ILE A 176 -0.80 8.50 -1.73
N PHE A 177 -0.96 7.86 -0.58
CA PHE A 177 -0.33 6.56 -0.29
C PHE A 177 -0.81 5.43 -1.22
N GLN A 178 -2.02 5.57 -1.75
CA GLN A 178 -2.58 4.64 -2.72
C GLN A 178 -2.17 5.00 -4.15
N LEU A 179 -2.18 6.29 -4.48
CA LEU A 179 -1.92 6.77 -5.83
C LEU A 179 -0.44 6.66 -6.23
N ILE A 180 0.49 7.05 -5.35
CA ILE A 180 1.92 7.10 -5.68
C ILE A 180 2.46 5.72 -6.07
N PRO A 181 2.24 4.63 -5.31
CA PRO A 181 2.76 3.32 -5.68
C PRO A 181 2.27 2.84 -7.05
N CYS A 182 1.02 3.14 -7.42
CA CYS A 182 0.44 2.76 -8.71
C CYS A 182 1.17 3.35 -9.91
N ILE A 183 1.75 4.55 -9.76
CA ILE A 183 2.48 5.25 -10.80
C ILE A 183 3.97 4.94 -10.69
N ALA A 184 4.52 5.00 -9.47
CA ALA A 184 5.94 4.85 -9.22
C ALA A 184 6.44 3.43 -9.48
N ILE A 185 5.69 2.39 -9.10
CA ILE A 185 6.11 0.99 -9.30
C ILE A 185 6.31 0.67 -10.78
N PRO A 186 5.36 0.96 -11.71
CA PRO A 186 5.58 0.73 -13.13
C PRO A 186 6.77 1.50 -13.70
N ILE A 187 6.87 2.80 -13.41
CA ILE A 187 7.96 3.65 -13.91
C ILE A 187 9.32 3.11 -13.41
N MET A 188 9.44 2.85 -12.12
CA MET A 188 10.68 2.36 -11.54
C MET A 188 11.02 0.93 -11.97
N THR A 189 10.02 0.10 -12.27
CA THR A 189 10.24 -1.25 -12.81
C THR A 189 10.91 -1.20 -14.18
N PHE A 190 10.61 -0.18 -14.99
CA PHE A 190 11.28 0.07 -16.27
C PHE A 190 12.68 0.70 -16.09
N LEU A 191 12.82 1.64 -15.15
CA LEU A 191 14.07 2.39 -14.97
C LEU A 191 15.17 1.63 -14.22
N PHE A 192 14.81 0.74 -13.30
CA PHE A 192 15.77 0.08 -12.40
C PHE A 192 15.70 -1.45 -12.50
N PRO A 193 16.83 -2.15 -12.71
CA PRO A 193 16.84 -3.61 -12.82
C PRO A 193 16.42 -4.28 -11.49
N PRO A 194 15.72 -5.42 -11.53
CA PRO A 194 15.29 -6.13 -10.32
C PRO A 194 16.43 -6.95 -9.69
N LYS A 195 16.51 -6.97 -8.35
CA LYS A 195 17.37 -7.90 -7.59
C LYS A 195 16.90 -9.36 -7.72
N TYR A 196 15.58 -9.57 -7.68
CA TYR A 196 14.98 -10.91 -7.70
C TYR A 196 14.31 -11.25 -9.03
N THR A 197 14.14 -12.56 -9.29
CA THR A 197 13.22 -13.07 -10.32
C THR A 197 11.76 -12.75 -9.95
N HIS A 198 10.82 -13.04 -10.86
CA HIS A 198 9.38 -12.81 -10.64
C HIS A 198 8.98 -11.34 -10.41
N SER A 199 9.86 -10.39 -10.75
CA SER A 199 9.61 -8.95 -10.68
C SER A 199 8.32 -8.48 -11.38
N ARG A 200 7.80 -9.22 -12.36
CA ARG A 200 6.52 -8.94 -13.03
C ARG A 200 5.31 -8.90 -12.09
N TYR A 201 5.38 -9.59 -10.95
CA TYR A 201 4.29 -9.62 -9.97
C TYR A 201 4.02 -8.26 -9.34
N TRP A 202 5.03 -7.38 -9.28
CA TRP A 202 4.83 -5.98 -8.89
C TRP A 202 3.85 -5.26 -9.82
N LEU A 203 3.91 -5.51 -11.14
CA LEU A 203 2.98 -4.93 -12.11
C LEU A 203 1.59 -5.57 -12.02
N TRP A 204 1.51 -6.89 -11.78
CA TRP A 204 0.24 -7.57 -11.57
C TRP A 204 -0.47 -7.06 -10.31
N ALA A 205 0.26 -6.85 -9.21
CA ALA A 205 -0.30 -6.27 -7.98
C ALA A 205 -0.86 -4.85 -8.22
N VAL A 206 -0.15 -4.01 -8.97
CA VAL A 206 -0.65 -2.69 -9.38
C VAL A 206 -1.91 -2.82 -10.25
N GLY A 207 -1.92 -3.74 -11.22
CA GLY A 207 -3.08 -3.96 -12.09
C GLY A 207 -4.33 -4.39 -11.33
N VAL A 208 -4.18 -5.32 -10.39
CA VAL A 208 -5.27 -5.76 -9.49
C VAL A 208 -5.75 -4.62 -8.61
N PHE A 209 -4.84 -3.82 -8.05
CA PHE A 209 -5.23 -2.67 -7.25
C PHE A 209 -6.01 -1.62 -8.05
N ILE A 210 -5.58 -1.32 -9.28
CA ILE A 210 -6.31 -0.41 -10.18
C ILE A 210 -7.70 -0.95 -10.49
N LEU A 211 -7.81 -2.27 -10.76
CA LEU A 211 -9.10 -2.92 -10.97
C LEU A 211 -10.01 -2.77 -9.75
N ALA A 212 -9.49 -3.01 -8.55
CA ALA A 212 -10.24 -2.84 -7.30
C ALA A 212 -10.77 -1.40 -7.14
N LYS A 213 -9.96 -0.39 -7.50
CA LYS A 213 -10.42 1.02 -7.47
C LYS A 213 -11.48 1.33 -8.53
N MET A 214 -11.44 0.68 -9.68
CA MET A 214 -12.51 0.80 -10.67
C MET A 214 -13.82 0.19 -10.14
N GLU A 215 -13.74 -0.94 -9.43
CA GLU A 215 -14.90 -1.57 -8.80
C GLU A 215 -15.53 -0.67 -7.73
N ALA A 216 -14.70 -0.03 -6.90
CA ALA A 216 -15.11 0.97 -5.93
C ALA A 216 -15.90 2.13 -6.56
N LEU A 217 -15.36 2.69 -7.65
CA LEU A 217 -16.00 3.79 -8.39
C LEU A 217 -17.29 3.36 -9.09
N ALA A 218 -17.40 2.08 -9.43
CA ALA A 218 -18.54 1.48 -10.09
C ALA A 218 -19.51 0.79 -9.11
N ASP A 219 -19.44 1.08 -7.80
CA ASP A 219 -20.13 0.35 -6.74
C ASP A 219 -21.59 -0.02 -7.08
N MET A 220 -22.44 1.00 -7.28
CA MET A 220 -23.85 0.80 -7.64
C MET A 220 -24.04 0.20 -9.04
N LYS A 221 -23.18 0.54 -10.01
CA LYS A 221 -23.30 0.02 -11.39
C LYS A 221 -23.06 -1.49 -11.43
N ILE A 222 -22.03 -1.97 -10.73
CA ILE A 222 -21.73 -3.39 -10.59
C ILE A 222 -22.88 -4.09 -9.84
N TYR A 223 -23.35 -3.48 -8.76
CA TYR A 223 -24.44 -4.03 -7.96
C TYR A 223 -25.72 -4.24 -8.77
N CYS A 224 -26.14 -3.26 -9.57
CA CYS A 224 -27.27 -3.40 -10.47
C CYS A 224 -27.02 -4.44 -11.58
N ALA A 225 -25.82 -4.47 -12.16
CA ALA A 225 -25.48 -5.36 -13.28
C ALA A 225 -25.49 -6.85 -12.91
N ASN A 226 -25.26 -7.19 -11.64
CA ASN A 226 -25.28 -8.58 -11.16
C ASN A 226 -26.54 -8.94 -10.36
N ASN A 227 -27.66 -8.23 -10.57
CA ASN A 227 -28.94 -8.46 -9.88
C ASN A 227 -28.84 -8.34 -8.35
N TYR A 228 -28.08 -7.35 -7.87
CA TYR A 228 -27.94 -7.04 -6.46
C TYR A 228 -27.34 -8.20 -5.64
N ILE A 229 -26.46 -9.00 -6.23
CA ILE A 229 -25.78 -10.09 -5.54
C ILE A 229 -24.60 -9.52 -4.73
N ILE A 230 -23.70 -8.78 -5.38
CA ILE A 230 -22.50 -8.22 -4.75
C ILE A 230 -22.24 -6.79 -5.25
N SER A 231 -21.95 -5.85 -4.35
CA SER A 231 -21.66 -4.48 -4.74
C SER A 231 -20.21 -4.32 -5.23
N GLY A 232 -19.91 -3.26 -5.98
CA GLY A 232 -18.54 -3.00 -6.40
C GLY A 232 -17.60 -2.72 -5.24
N HIS A 233 -18.07 -2.12 -4.13
CA HIS A 233 -17.30 -1.94 -2.90
C HIS A 233 -16.95 -3.27 -2.22
N SER A 234 -17.93 -4.19 -2.12
CA SER A 234 -17.66 -5.54 -1.62
C SER A 234 -16.67 -6.30 -2.52
N LEU A 235 -16.77 -6.12 -3.84
CA LEU A 235 -15.85 -6.71 -4.80
C LEU A 235 -14.44 -6.11 -4.73
N GLU A 236 -14.34 -4.78 -4.50
CA GLU A 236 -13.06 -4.08 -4.29
C GLU A 236 -12.25 -4.74 -3.17
N HIS A 237 -12.89 -5.10 -2.06
CA HIS A 237 -12.20 -5.79 -0.95
C HIS A 237 -11.59 -7.12 -1.41
N LEU A 238 -12.38 -7.94 -2.11
CA LEU A 238 -11.94 -9.24 -2.62
C LEU A 238 -10.80 -9.07 -3.64
N CYS A 239 -10.94 -8.13 -4.56
CA CYS A 239 -9.94 -7.84 -5.58
C CYS A 239 -8.65 -7.30 -4.95
N SER A 240 -8.76 -6.34 -4.03
CA SER A 240 -7.62 -5.80 -3.29
C SER A 240 -6.88 -6.87 -2.47
N ALA A 241 -7.59 -7.87 -1.93
CA ALA A 241 -6.99 -8.99 -1.21
C ALA A 241 -6.18 -9.95 -2.12
N ILE A 242 -6.35 -9.90 -3.44
CA ILE A 242 -5.51 -10.66 -4.39
C ILE A 242 -4.09 -10.07 -4.46
N ALA A 243 -3.90 -8.77 -4.26
CA ALA A 243 -2.58 -8.14 -4.30
C ALA A 243 -1.58 -8.75 -3.28
N PRO A 244 -1.89 -8.88 -1.98
CA PRO A 244 -1.00 -9.55 -1.03
C PRO A 244 -0.82 -11.04 -1.36
N VAL A 245 -1.80 -11.72 -1.97
CA VAL A 245 -1.63 -13.12 -2.45
C VAL A 245 -0.60 -13.19 -3.57
N LEU A 246 -0.71 -12.33 -4.57
CA LEU A 246 0.24 -12.26 -5.69
C LEU A 246 1.67 -12.03 -5.18
N VAL A 247 1.83 -11.10 -4.24
CA VAL A 247 3.13 -10.81 -3.64
C VAL A 247 3.62 -11.99 -2.80
N THR A 248 2.75 -12.68 -2.06
CA THR A 248 3.11 -13.92 -1.34
C THR A 248 3.64 -14.99 -2.32
N VAL A 249 2.94 -15.22 -3.43
CA VAL A 249 3.39 -16.16 -4.47
C VAL A 249 4.72 -15.73 -5.08
N MET A 250 4.91 -14.43 -5.33
CA MET A 250 6.20 -13.89 -5.76
C MET A 250 7.30 -14.22 -4.75
N LEU A 251 7.06 -14.01 -3.46
CA LEU A 251 8.04 -14.30 -2.39
C LEU A 251 8.40 -15.77 -2.29
N MET A 252 7.43 -16.68 -2.47
CA MET A 252 7.66 -18.13 -2.41
C MET A 252 8.52 -18.65 -3.57
N HIS A 253 8.41 -18.04 -4.75
CA HIS A 253 9.07 -18.54 -5.97
C HIS A 253 10.25 -17.69 -6.45
N ARG A 254 10.51 -16.55 -5.82
CA ARG A 254 11.63 -15.68 -6.21
C ARG A 254 12.98 -16.25 -5.83
N SER A 255 13.97 -15.89 -6.65
CA SER A 255 15.39 -16.19 -6.46
C SER A 255 16.22 -14.97 -6.84
N CYS A 256 17.41 -14.83 -6.27
CA CYS A 256 18.31 -13.71 -6.60
C CYS A 256 18.82 -13.86 -8.04
N ARG A 257 18.68 -12.84 -8.88
CA ARG A 257 19.10 -12.89 -10.30
C ARG A 257 20.63 -12.84 -10.47
N PHE A 258 21.30 -12.12 -9.58
CA PHE A 258 22.75 -11.95 -9.61
C PHE A 258 23.26 -12.01 -8.16
N PRO A 259 23.96 -13.09 -7.74
CA PRO A 259 24.76 -13.02 -6.54
C PRO A 259 25.86 -11.99 -6.82
N ARG A 260 25.77 -10.78 -6.24
CA ARG A 260 26.85 -9.80 -6.41
C ARG A 260 28.08 -10.39 -5.74
N LEU A 261 29.24 -10.37 -6.41
CA LEU A 261 30.51 -10.87 -5.85
C LEU A 261 30.87 -10.27 -4.46
N GLY A 262 30.28 -9.13 -4.09
CA GLY A 262 30.44 -8.52 -2.76
C GLY A 262 29.64 -9.19 -1.62
N GLU A 263 28.57 -9.95 -1.92
CA GLU A 263 27.80 -10.70 -0.91
C GLU A 263 28.49 -12.03 -0.53
N ILE A 264 29.57 -12.42 -1.21
CA ILE A 264 30.42 -13.58 -0.85
C ILE A 264 31.28 -13.28 0.39
N LYS A 265 31.52 -12.01 0.72
CA LYS A 265 32.33 -11.62 1.89
C LYS A 265 31.57 -11.59 3.22
N GLU A 266 30.26 -11.76 3.22
CA GLU A 266 29.42 -11.70 4.43
C GLU A 266 28.72 -13.04 4.77
N CYS A 267 29.14 -14.16 4.17
CA CYS A 267 28.80 -15.48 4.69
C CYS A 267 29.92 -16.00 5.61
N PRO A 268 29.64 -16.39 6.87
CA PRO A 268 30.52 -17.28 7.61
C PRO A 268 30.64 -18.66 6.93
#